data_AF-A0A544UNF2-F1
#
_entry.id   AF-A0A544UNF2-F1
#
_cell.length_a   1.000
_cell.length_b   1.000
_cell.length_c   1.000
_cell.angle_alpha   90.00
_cell.angle_beta   90.00
_cell.angle_gamma   90.00
#
_symmetry.space_group_name_H-M   'P 1'
#
loop_
_entity.id
_entity.type
_entity.pdbx_description
1 polymer ?
#
loop_
_entity_poly.entity_id
_entity_poly.type
_entity_poly.pdbx_seq_one_letter_code
_entity_poly.pdbx_strand_id
1 'polypeptide(L)'
;MDLFIASNRQLPIRYYDNEAIWIRRGCLSLHQLTLPFFVEVEIKDPRHLLKITEYVQEVQKQYSYTEIQIIIKDKNIFLHLQKSLPHSNTKHILTIEQLIHP
;
A
#
# COMPACT_ATOMS: atom_id res chain seq x y z
N MET A 1 -3.71 12.11 2.02
CA MET A 1 -3.78 10.79 1.38
C MET A 1 -2.63 10.74 0.40
N ASP A 2 -1.70 9.86 0.69
CA ASP A 2 -0.34 9.85 0.11
C ASP A 2 -0.12 8.62 -0.78
N LEU A 3 -0.73 7.49 -0.43
CA LEU A 3 -0.77 6.28 -1.27
C LEU A 3 -2.02 5.42 -1.04
N PHE A 4 -2.45 4.71 -2.07
CA PHE A 4 -3.49 3.69 -2.00
C PHE A 4 -2.84 2.32 -1.94
N ILE A 5 -3.38 1.42 -1.13
CA ILE A 5 -3.05 -0.01 -1.16
C ILE A 5 -4.31 -0.75 -1.51
N ALA A 6 -4.28 -1.56 -2.57
CA ALA A 6 -5.37 -2.39 -3.02
C ALA A 6 -4.98 -3.86 -3.02
N SER A 7 -5.96 -4.75 -2.86
CA SER A 7 -5.73 -6.19 -2.84
C SER A 7 -6.95 -6.98 -3.33
N ASN A 8 -6.71 -8.19 -3.81
CA ASN A 8 -7.76 -9.20 -4.00
C ASN A 8 -8.26 -9.82 -2.68
N ARG A 9 -7.64 -9.47 -1.54
CA ARG A 9 -8.07 -9.86 -0.18
C ARG A 9 -8.46 -8.64 0.65
N GLN A 10 -9.24 -8.86 1.70
CA GLN A 10 -9.62 -7.79 2.61
C GLN A 10 -8.38 -7.20 3.31
N LEU A 11 -8.34 -5.88 3.38
CA LEU A 11 -7.24 -5.12 3.97
C LEU A 11 -7.64 -4.61 5.37
N PRO A 12 -6.84 -4.86 6.41
CA PRO A 12 -7.13 -4.40 7.77
C PRO A 12 -6.93 -2.89 7.92
N ILE A 13 -7.84 -2.23 8.63
CA ILE A 13 -7.67 -0.83 9.04
C ILE A 13 -6.63 -0.78 10.18
N ARG A 14 -5.72 0.20 10.12
CA ARG A 14 -4.64 0.39 11.10
C ARG A 14 -4.38 1.87 11.37
N TYR A 15 -4.11 2.17 12.63
CA TYR A 15 -3.74 3.51 13.08
C TYR A 15 -2.47 3.38 13.90
N TYR A 16 -1.39 3.97 13.38
CA TYR A 16 -0.08 4.02 14.02
C TYR A 16 0.14 5.47 14.47
N ASP A 17 -0.48 5.84 15.59
CA ASP A 17 -0.52 7.23 16.04
C ASP A 17 0.88 7.77 16.38
N ASN A 18 1.76 6.93 16.94
CA ASN A 18 3.14 7.32 17.26
C ASN A 18 3.98 7.58 15.99
N GLU A 19 3.73 6.82 14.93
CA GLU A 19 4.41 6.93 13.65
C GLU A 19 3.72 7.94 12.70
N ALA A 20 2.57 8.47 13.12
CA ALA A 20 1.71 9.36 12.36
C ALA A 20 1.34 8.78 10.98
N ILE A 21 0.89 7.53 10.98
CA ILE A 21 0.40 6.80 9.80
C ILE A 21 -1.02 6.29 10.06
N TRP A 22 -1.94 6.61 9.15
CA TRP A 22 -3.32 6.15 9.20
C TRP A 22 -3.67 5.39 7.92
N ILE A 23 -4.09 4.13 8.07
CA ILE A 23 -4.56 3.24 6.99
C ILE A 23 -6.06 3.05 7.18
N ARG A 24 -6.85 3.70 6.32
CA ARG A 24 -8.31 3.75 6.44
C ARG A 24 -8.98 3.20 5.19
N ARG A 25 -10.22 2.73 5.32
CA ARG A 25 -11.02 2.30 4.16
C ARG A 25 -11.13 3.48 3.18
N GLY A 26 -10.78 3.22 1.92
CA GLY A 26 -10.91 4.25 0.88
C GLY A 26 -12.38 4.50 0.53
N CYS A 27 -12.72 5.75 0.24
CA CYS A 27 -14.09 6.13 -0.13
C CYS A 27 -14.23 6.46 -1.62
N LEU A 28 -13.12 6.79 -2.29
CA LEU A 28 -13.10 7.15 -3.70
C LEU A 28 -12.20 6.18 -4.47
N SER A 29 -12.79 5.44 -5.41
CA SER A 29 -12.03 4.56 -6.29
C SER A 29 -11.28 5.40 -7.32
N LEU A 30 -9.96 5.24 -7.35
CA LEU A 30 -9.11 5.80 -8.39
C LEU A 30 -9.17 4.91 -9.64
N HIS A 31 -9.20 5.49 -10.85
CA HIS A 31 -9.31 4.72 -12.11
C HIS A 31 -8.16 3.70 -12.31
N GLN A 32 -7.00 3.97 -11.72
CA GLN A 32 -5.84 3.07 -11.77
C GLN A 32 -5.98 1.86 -10.82
N LEU A 33 -6.92 1.88 -9.86
CA LEU A 33 -7.14 0.73 -8.98
C LEU A 33 -7.82 -0.40 -9.75
N THR A 34 -7.17 -1.55 -9.84
CA THR A 34 -7.68 -2.73 -10.55
C THR A 34 -8.23 -3.80 -9.60
N LEU A 35 -7.98 -3.66 -8.30
CA LEU A 35 -8.31 -4.65 -7.27
C LEU A 35 -9.51 -4.20 -6.40
N PRO A 36 -10.34 -5.15 -5.92
CA PRO A 36 -11.64 -4.85 -5.34
C PRO A 36 -11.60 -4.28 -3.92
N PHE A 37 -10.58 -4.59 -3.12
CA PHE A 37 -10.45 -4.08 -1.76
C PHE A 37 -9.32 -3.06 -1.72
N PHE A 38 -9.58 -1.86 -1.19
CA PHE A 38 -8.54 -0.84 -1.08
C PHE A 38 -8.65 0.01 0.18
N VAL A 39 -7.50 0.53 0.58
CA VAL A 39 -7.32 1.46 1.70
C VAL A 39 -6.55 2.69 1.22
N GLU A 40 -6.90 3.82 1.81
CA GLU A 40 -6.14 5.06 1.73
C GLU A 40 -5.15 5.11 2.88
N VAL A 41 -3.92 5.50 2.56
CA VAL A 41 -2.86 5.69 3.54
C VAL A 41 -2.49 7.16 3.58
N GLU A 42 -2.44 7.68 4.80
CA GLU A 42 -1.94 9.02 5.11
C GLU A 42 -0.68 8.90 5.96
N ILE A 43 0.38 9.60 5.56
CA ILE A 43 1.71 9.53 6.16
C ILE A 43 2.15 10.96 6.46
N LYS A 44 2.26 11.31 7.75
CA LYS A 44 2.76 12.64 8.15
C LYS A 44 4.26 12.66 8.38
N ASP A 45 4.86 11.50 8.67
CA ASP A 45 6.29 11.37 8.89
C ASP A 45 6.90 10.29 7.98
N PRO A 46 7.59 10.69 6.89
CA PRO A 46 8.22 9.76 5.96
C PRO A 46 9.30 8.87 6.57
N ARG A 47 9.82 9.18 7.77
CA ARG A 47 10.82 8.34 8.45
C ARG A 47 10.26 6.98 8.85
N HIS A 48 8.93 6.85 8.95
CA HIS A 48 8.25 5.62 9.33
C HIS A 48 7.72 4.82 8.13
N LEU A 49 8.19 5.08 6.90
CA LEU A 49 7.77 4.34 5.71
C LEU A 49 7.93 2.82 5.82
N LEU A 50 8.84 2.33 6.67
CA LEU A 50 8.98 0.90 6.97
C LEU A 50 7.67 0.26 7.45
N LYS A 51 6.80 1.01 8.15
CA LYS A 51 5.49 0.52 8.62
C LYS A 51 4.57 0.12 7.46
N ILE A 52 4.72 0.75 6.29
CA ILE A 52 3.97 0.36 5.09
C ILE A 52 4.46 -0.99 4.56
N THR A 53 5.78 -1.20 4.57
CA THR A 53 6.37 -2.49 4.19
C THR A 53 5.94 -3.60 5.16
N GLU A 54 5.98 -3.34 6.48
CA GLU A 54 5.51 -4.28 7.51
C GLU A 54 4.04 -4.64 7.30
N TYR A 55 3.19 -3.64 7.06
CA TYR A 55 1.77 -3.84 6.79
C TYR A 55 1.51 -4.75 5.57
N VAL A 56 2.21 -4.52 4.46
CA VAL A 56 2.08 -5.35 3.25
C VAL A 56 2.51 -6.79 3.52
N GLN A 57 3.63 -6.98 4.24
CA GLN A 57 4.13 -8.31 4.60
C GLN A 57 3.18 -9.04 5.55
N GLU A 58 2.57 -8.34 6.51
CA GLU A 58 1.55 -8.93 7.40
C GLU A 58 0.36 -9.44 6.61
N VAL A 59 -0.14 -8.67 5.64
CA VAL A 59 -1.25 -9.10 4.76
C VAL A 59 -0.83 -10.33 3.96
N GLN A 60 0.36 -10.33 3.36
CA GLN A 60 0.87 -11.48 2.61
C GLN A 60 0.95 -12.75 3.46
N LYS A 61 1.41 -12.64 4.71
CA LYS A 61 1.51 -13.80 5.64
C LYS A 61 0.16 -14.40 6.03
N GLN A 62 -0.94 -13.64 5.97
CA GLN A 62 -2.26 -14.10 6.36
C GLN A 62 -2.94 -15.00 5.31
N TYR A 63 -2.47 -14.98 4.06
CA TYR A 63 -3.11 -15.68 2.95
C TYR A 63 -2.12 -16.54 2.18
N SER A 64 -2.60 -17.65 1.62
CA SER A 64 -1.78 -18.51 0.76
C SER A 64 -1.41 -17.86 -0.58
N TYR A 65 -2.22 -16.90 -1.03
CA TYR A 65 -2.03 -16.13 -2.25
C TYR A 65 -2.61 -14.71 -2.09
N THR A 66 -1.86 -13.71 -2.53
CA THR A 66 -2.30 -12.31 -2.55
C THR A 66 -1.84 -11.58 -3.80
N GLU A 67 -2.72 -10.75 -4.35
CA GLU A 67 -2.35 -9.67 -5.28
C GLU A 67 -2.47 -8.37 -4.52
N ILE A 68 -1.44 -7.53 -4.60
CA ILE A 68 -1.39 -6.22 -3.96
C ILE A 68 -0.93 -5.20 -4.99
N GLN A 69 -1.68 -4.11 -5.11
CA GLN A 69 -1.33 -2.94 -5.91
C GLN A 69 -1.12 -1.75 -4.97
N ILE A 70 -0.02 -1.02 -5.13
CA ILE A 70 0.26 0.20 -4.38
C ILE A 70 0.37 1.35 -5.37
N ILE A 71 -0.50 2.36 -5.24
CA ILE A 71 -0.46 3.57 -6.07
C ILE A 71 0.00 4.74 -5.20
N ILE A 72 1.09 5.39 -5.57
CA ILE A 72 1.79 6.36 -4.72
C ILE A 72 1.80 7.72 -5.39
N LYS A 73 1.34 8.77 -4.68
CA LYS A 73 1.33 10.14 -5.21
C LYS A 73 2.73 10.76 -5.23
N ASP A 74 3.46 10.65 -4.13
CA ASP A 74 4.77 11.27 -3.96
C ASP A 74 5.89 10.41 -4.59
N LYS A 75 6.73 11.04 -5.42
CA LYS A 75 7.82 10.36 -6.13
C LYS A 75 8.90 9.81 -5.20
N ASN A 76 9.20 10.50 -4.10
CA ASN A 76 10.23 10.05 -3.15
C ASN A 76 9.73 8.83 -2.38
N ILE A 77 8.46 8.83 -1.96
CA ILE A 77 7.82 7.66 -1.35
C ILE A 77 7.82 6.48 -2.33
N PHE A 78 7.50 6.73 -3.60
CA PHE A 78 7.52 5.71 -4.65
C PHE A 78 8.90 5.04 -4.77
N LEU A 79 9.95 5.84 -4.95
CA LEU A 79 11.32 5.34 -5.07
C LEU A 79 11.78 4.59 -3.81
N HIS A 80 11.34 5.02 -2.63
CA HIS A 80 11.66 4.36 -1.37
C HIS A 80 10.99 2.98 -1.26
N LEU A 81 9.67 2.91 -1.50
CA LEU A 81 8.91 1.67 -1.38
C LEU A 81 9.29 0.67 -2.47
N GLN A 82 9.56 1.12 -3.70
CA GLN A 82 10.04 0.26 -4.78
C GLN A 82 11.38 -0.43 -4.46
N LYS A 83 12.26 0.24 -3.69
CA LYS A 83 13.52 -0.35 -3.22
C LYS A 83 13.34 -1.28 -2.02
N SER A 84 12.39 -0.96 -1.13
CA SER A 84 12.25 -1.64 0.17
C SER A 84 11.36 -2.88 0.11
N LEU A 85 10.42 -2.93 -0.83
CA LEU A 85 9.55 -4.08 -1.02
C LEU A 85 10.16 -5.03 -2.06
N PRO A 86 10.43 -6.30 -1.70
CA PRO A 86 10.91 -7.27 -2.67
C PRO A 86 9.86 -7.47 -3.76
N HIS A 87 10.33 -7.63 -5.00
CA HIS A 87 9.45 -7.93 -6.13
C HIS A 87 8.77 -9.29 -5.92
N SER A 88 7.58 -9.42 -6.50
CA SER A 88 6.67 -10.58 -6.44
C SER A 88 7.37 -11.93 -6.36
N ASN A 89 6.81 -12.83 -5.54
CA ASN A 89 7.17 -14.25 -5.59
C ASN A 89 6.01 -15.07 -6.15
N THR A 90 6.19 -16.38 -6.29
CA THR A 90 5.19 -17.28 -6.93
C THR A 90 3.83 -17.29 -6.24
N LYS A 91 3.72 -16.82 -4.99
CA LYS A 91 2.48 -16.78 -4.21
C LYS A 91 1.92 -15.37 -4.01
N HIS A 92 2.75 -14.35 -4.15
CA HIS A 92 2.36 -12.98 -3.85
C HIS A 92 2.80 -12.05 -4.97
N ILE A 93 1.82 -11.48 -5.67
CA ILE A 93 2.03 -10.47 -6.69
C ILE A 93 1.96 -9.11 -6.02
N LEU A 94 3.00 -8.30 -6.22
CA LEU A 94 3.07 -6.92 -5.75
C LEU A 94 3.40 -6.01 -6.93
N THR A 95 2.47 -5.08 -7.22
CA THR A 95 2.63 -4.04 -8.23
C THR A 95 2.72 -2.70 -7.52
N ILE A 96 3.74 -1.89 -7.83
CA ILE A 96 3.93 -0.55 -7.27
C ILE A 96 3.97 0.44 -8.43
N GLU A 97 3.06 1.40 -8.41
CA GLU A 97 2.85 2.38 -9.47
C GLU A 97 2.87 3.79 -8.88
N GLN A 98 3.38 4.74 -9.65
CA GLN A 98 3.20 6.15 -9.33
C GLN A 98 1.82 6.59 -9.83
N LEU A 99 1.13 7.41 -9.03
CA LEU A 99 -0.11 8.05 -9.45
C LEU A 99 0.19 8.94 -10.65
N ILE A 100 -0.44 8.65 -11.79
CA ILE A 100 -0.32 9.48 -12.99
C ILE A 100 -1.52 10.42 -12.95
N HIS A 101 -1.28 11.72 -12.85
CA HIS A 101 -2.35 12.69 -13.03
C HIS A 101 -2.88 12.57 -14.46
N PRO A 102 -4.20 12.47 -14.67
CA PRO A 102 -4.78 12.81 -15.97
C PRO A 102 -4.53 14.28 -16.30
#